data_AF-A0AAV6IM21-F1
#
_entry.id   AF-A0AAV6IM21-F1
#
_cell.length_a   1.000
_cell.length_b   1.000
_cell.length_c   1.000
_cell.angle_alpha   90.00
_cell.angle_beta   90.00
_cell.angle_gamma   90.00
#
_symmetry.space_group_name_H-M   'P 1'
#
loop_
_entity.id
_entity.type
_entity.pdbx_description
1 polymer ?
#
loop_
_entity_poly.entity_id
_entity_poly.type
_entity_poly.pdbx_seq_one_letter_code
_entity_poly.pdbx_strand_id
1 'polypeptide(L)'
;MEWVTPPSLGILLQWWIDWSFKPKGKLIWDCIPTTIPWTIWNTRNGCAFKNETSDRKEVVELIKSKIALWVKAKWKSNEYSLNDFIFRLRSILEASHITMIP
;
A
#
# COMPACT_ATOMS: atom_id res chain seq x y z
N MET A 1 21.23 4.08 -12.55
CA MET A 1 20.53 2.93 -11.95
C MET A 1 19.47 2.48 -12.92
N GLU A 2 19.50 1.23 -13.35
CA GLU A 2 18.45 0.65 -14.19
C GLU A 2 17.42 -0.01 -13.27
N TRP A 3 16.14 0.30 -13.45
CA TRP A 3 15.06 -0.25 -12.62
C TRP A 3 14.82 -1.70 -13.07
N VAL A 4 15.39 -2.67 -12.35
CA VAL A 4 15.25 -4.09 -12.70
C VAL A 4 14.02 -4.65 -12.00
N THR A 5 13.10 -5.24 -12.78
CA THR A 5 11.98 -6.01 -12.20
C THR A 5 12.56 -7.29 -11.58
N PRO A 6 12.36 -7.55 -10.28
CA PRO A 6 12.91 -8.73 -9.66
C PRO A 6 12.33 -10.01 -10.30
N PRO A 7 13.14 -11.08 -10.41
CA PRO A 7 12.76 -12.28 -11.16
C PRO A 7 11.68 -13.12 -10.47
N SER A 8 11.28 -12.78 -9.24
CA SER A 8 10.13 -13.40 -8.58
C SER A 8 9.48 -12.45 -7.57
N LEU A 9 8.21 -12.73 -7.26
CA LEU A 9 7.50 -12.08 -6.16
C LEU A 9 8.20 -12.30 -4.81
N GLY A 10 8.81 -13.47 -4.60
CA GLY A 10 9.55 -13.76 -3.37
C GLY A 10 10.74 -12.81 -3.18
N ILE A 11 11.51 -12.56 -4.24
CA ILE A 11 12.63 -11.61 -4.21
C ILE A 11 12.14 -10.18 -4.01
N LEU A 12 11.03 -9.80 -4.67
CA LEU A 12 10.39 -8.50 -4.45
C LEU A 12 9.98 -8.31 -2.98
N LEU A 13 9.37 -9.32 -2.38
CA LEU A 13 8.95 -9.28 -0.97
C LEU A 13 10.14 -9.24 -0.01
N GLN A 14 11.23 -9.94 -0.33
CA GLN A 14 12.45 -9.88 0.46
C GLN A 14 13.03 -8.46 0.45
N TRP A 15 13.17 -7.84 -0.73
CA TRP A 15 13.59 -6.43 -0.84
C TRP A 15 12.65 -5.48 -0.09
N TRP A 16 11.36 -5.79 -0.09
CA TRP A 16 10.37 -5.02 0.66
C TRP A 16 10.62 -5.11 2.17
N ILE A 17 10.87 -6.31 2.71
CA ILE A 17 11.12 -6.52 4.15
C ILE A 17 12.43 -5.89 4.60
N ASP A 18 13.47 -5.98 3.77
CA ASP A 18 14.82 -5.49 4.07
C ASP A 18 14.90 -3.96 4.06
N TRP A 19 13.88 -3.28 3.54
CA TRP A 19 13.83 -1.82 3.55
C TRP A 19 13.45 -1.26 4.92
N SER A 20 14.32 -0.41 5.48
CA SER A 20 14.09 0.22 6.78
C SER A 20 13.37 1.58 6.64
N PHE A 21 12.30 1.76 7.40
CA PHE A 21 11.61 3.05 7.57
C PHE A 21 11.60 3.44 9.04
N LYS A 22 11.43 4.74 9.33
CA LYS A 22 11.06 5.22 10.67
C LYS A 22 9.78 4.48 11.14
N PRO A 23 9.56 4.27 12.47
CA PRO A 23 8.50 3.39 12.97
C PRO A 23 7.11 3.65 12.38
N LYS A 24 6.76 4.93 12.18
CA LYS A 24 5.49 5.35 11.60
C LYS A 24 5.35 4.96 10.12
N GLY A 25 6.41 5.14 9.34
CA GLY A 25 6.46 4.75 7.93
C GLY A 25 6.52 3.22 7.77
N LYS A 26 7.21 2.53 8.69
CA LYS A 26 7.30 1.07 8.70
C LYS A 26 5.94 0.40 8.86
N LEU A 27 5.04 0.95 9.68
CA LEU A 27 3.67 0.43 9.80
C LEU A 27 2.91 0.44 8.46
N ILE A 28 3.02 1.52 7.70
CA ILE A 28 2.39 1.63 6.37
C ILE A 28 3.07 0.64 5.42
N TRP A 29 4.40 0.63 5.43
CA TRP A 29 5.24 -0.21 4.59
C TRP A 29 4.93 -1.70 4.76
N ASP A 30 4.81 -2.17 6.00
CA ASP A 30 4.53 -3.57 6.31
C ASP A 30 3.09 -3.99 5.91
N CYS A 31 2.16 -3.05 5.68
CA CYS A 31 0.78 -3.37 5.28
C CYS A 31 0.61 -3.58 3.77
N ILE A 32 1.43 -2.92 2.96
CA ILE A 32 1.35 -2.93 1.50
C ILE A 32 1.47 -4.34 0.88
N PRO A 33 2.49 -5.16 1.21
CA PRO A 33 2.75 -6.42 0.52
C PRO A 33 1.64 -7.45 0.75
N THR A 34 0.88 -7.33 1.84
CA THR A 34 -0.29 -8.16 2.10
C THR A 34 -1.56 -7.59 1.46
N THR A 35 -1.76 -6.26 1.58
CA THR A 35 -3.03 -5.64 1.18
C THR A 35 -3.23 -5.60 -0.33
N ILE A 36 -2.17 -5.31 -1.09
CA ILE A 36 -2.27 -5.19 -2.55
C ILE A 36 -2.61 -6.52 -3.21
N PRO A 37 -1.82 -7.61 -3.04
CA PRO A 37 -2.09 -8.87 -3.74
C PRO A 37 -3.42 -9.47 -3.30
N TRP A 38 -3.75 -9.41 -2.00
CA TRP A 38 -5.02 -9.90 -1.48
C TRP A 38 -6.22 -9.18 -2.10
N THR A 39 -6.17 -7.85 -2.21
CA THR A 39 -7.29 -7.08 -2.77
C THR A 39 -7.45 -7.35 -4.25
N ILE A 40 -6.35 -7.42 -5.01
CA ILE A 40 -6.39 -7.75 -6.44
C ILE A 40 -6.96 -9.16 -6.63
N TRP A 41 -6.47 -10.15 -5.88
CA TRP A 41 -6.97 -11.52 -5.93
C TRP A 41 -8.47 -11.60 -5.65
N ASN A 42 -8.93 -10.95 -4.58
CA ASN A 42 -10.33 -10.93 -4.20
C ASN A 42 -11.22 -10.25 -5.24
N THR A 43 -10.80 -9.09 -5.77
CA THR A 43 -11.56 -8.41 -6.84
C THR A 43 -11.64 -9.27 -8.10
N ARG A 44 -10.52 -9.87 -8.53
CA ARG A 44 -10.52 -10.74 -9.72
C ARG A 44 -11.45 -11.93 -9.57
N ASN A 45 -11.49 -12.53 -8.38
CA ASN A 45 -12.40 -13.63 -8.09
C ASN A 45 -13.87 -13.17 -8.01
N GLY A 46 -14.13 -11.97 -7.49
CA GLY A 46 -15.46 -11.36 -7.57
C GLY A 46 -15.95 -11.21 -9.01
N CYS A 47 -15.10 -10.65 -9.88
CA CYS A 47 -15.43 -10.50 -11.29
C CYS A 47 -15.63 -11.84 -12.00
N ALA A 48 -14.79 -12.84 -11.72
CA ALA A 48 -14.83 -14.13 -12.39
C ALA A 48 -15.98 -15.04 -11.93
N PHE A 49 -16.32 -15.01 -10.64
CA PHE A 49 -17.22 -16.01 -10.03
C PHE A 49 -18.54 -15.43 -9.50
N LYS A 50 -18.65 -14.10 -9.38
CA LYS A 50 -19.82 -13.43 -8.79
C LYS A 50 -20.48 -12.41 -9.71
N ASN A 51 -20.04 -12.30 -10.97
CA ASN A 51 -20.47 -11.27 -11.92
C ASN A 51 -20.34 -9.84 -11.36
N GLU A 52 -19.38 -9.61 -10.46
CA GLU A 52 -19.06 -8.27 -10.00
C GLU A 52 -18.33 -7.51 -11.12
N THR A 53 -18.53 -6.20 -11.19
CA THR A 53 -17.75 -5.32 -12.05
C THR A 53 -16.92 -4.40 -11.18
N SER A 54 -15.65 -4.23 -11.51
CA SER A 54 -14.79 -3.29 -10.79
C SER A 54 -13.83 -2.58 -11.74
N ASP A 55 -13.76 -1.26 -11.60
CA ASP A 55 -12.80 -0.43 -12.30
C ASP A 55 -11.44 -0.40 -11.57
N ARG A 56 -10.37 -0.14 -12.33
CA ARG A 56 -9.02 0.00 -11.79
C ARG A 56 -8.93 1.07 -10.70
N LYS A 57 -9.60 2.22 -10.85
CA LYS A 57 -9.56 3.30 -9.83
C LYS A 57 -10.25 2.84 -8.55
N GLU A 58 -11.37 2.14 -8.66
CA GLU A 58 -12.06 1.57 -7.49
C GLU A 58 -11.18 0.60 -6.71
N VAL A 59 -10.46 -0.29 -7.40
CA VAL A 59 -9.51 -1.22 -6.77
C VAL A 59 -8.39 -0.46 -6.06
N VAL A 60 -7.84 0.58 -6.70
CA VAL A 60 -6.77 1.41 -6.10
C VAL A 60 -7.28 2.14 -4.85
N GLU A 61 -8.47 2.74 -4.89
CA GLU A 61 -9.05 3.41 -3.73
C GLU A 61 -9.41 2.42 -2.60
N LEU A 62 -9.84 1.21 -2.95
CA LEU A 62 -10.08 0.14 -1.98
C LEU A 62 -8.78 -0.30 -1.28
N ILE A 63 -7.68 -0.42 -2.03
CA ILE A 63 -6.35 -0.73 -1.47
C ILE A 63 -5.92 0.38 -0.50
N LYS A 64 -6.00 1.65 -0.91
CA LYS A 64 -5.65 2.80 -0.05
C LYS A 64 -6.46 2.81 1.23
N SER A 65 -7.78 2.61 1.11
CA SER A 65 -8.71 2.56 2.24
C SER A 65 -8.36 1.44 3.21
N LYS A 66 -8.05 0.23 2.71
CA LYS A 66 -7.62 -0.90 3.54
C LYS A 66 -6.31 -0.62 4.26
N ILE A 67 -5.29 -0.11 3.57
CA ILE A 67 -4.01 0.26 4.20
C ILE A 67 -4.25 1.28 5.33
N ALA A 68 -5.08 2.28 5.07
CA ALA A 68 -5.42 3.29 6.06
C ALA A 68 -6.12 2.74 7.29
N LEU A 69 -7.09 1.84 7.09
CA LEU A 69 -7.77 1.14 8.18
C LEU A 69 -6.81 0.26 8.99
N TRP A 70 -5.93 -0.49 8.32
CA TRP A 70 -4.94 -1.33 8.99
C TRP A 70 -3.94 -0.51 9.82
N VAL A 71 -3.46 0.60 9.27
CA VAL A 71 -2.53 1.48 9.98
C VAL A 71 -3.24 2.15 11.15
N LYS A 72 -4.47 2.65 10.97
CA LYS A 72 -5.28 3.20 12.05
C LYS A 72 -5.53 2.18 13.16
N ALA A 73 -5.85 0.93 12.81
CA ALA A 73 -6.08 -0.15 13.78
C ALA A 73 -4.81 -0.53 14.56
N LYS A 74 -3.64 -0.52 13.91
CA LYS A 74 -2.34 -0.77 14.58
C LYS A 74 -1.84 0.44 15.39
N TRP A 75 -2.30 1.64 15.05
CA TRP A 75 -1.87 2.87 15.69
C TRP A 75 -2.68 3.15 16.96
N LYS A 76 -2.14 2.75 18.12
CA LYS A 76 -2.81 2.93 19.42
C LYS A 76 -2.92 4.38 19.90
N SER A 77 -2.32 5.37 19.22
CA SER A 77 -2.52 6.77 19.61
C SER A 77 -3.83 7.30 19.01
N ASN A 78 -4.78 7.60 19.88
CA ASN A 78 -5.97 8.38 19.53
C ASN A 78 -5.57 9.69 18.82
N GLU A 79 -6.52 10.23 18.03
CA GLU A 79 -6.54 11.55 17.35
C GLU A 79 -6.22 11.63 15.83
N TYR A 80 -6.04 10.53 15.10
CA TYR A 80 -5.91 10.62 13.63
C TYR A 80 -7.17 10.11 12.89
N SER A 81 -7.83 10.99 12.14
CA SER A 81 -8.93 10.62 11.25
C SER A 81 -8.39 9.91 9.99
N LEU A 82 -9.29 9.22 9.27
CA LEU A 82 -8.95 8.59 7.99
C LEU A 82 -8.42 9.62 6.97
N ASN A 83 -8.99 10.83 7.00
CA ASN A 83 -8.60 11.94 6.13
C ASN A 83 -7.20 12.44 6.45
N ASP A 84 -6.85 12.56 7.74
CA ASP A 84 -5.50 12.96 8.16
C ASP A 84 -4.45 11.94 7.71
N PHE A 85 -4.79 10.66 7.74
CA PHE A 85 -3.92 9.60 7.24
C PHE A 85 -3.74 9.69 5.73
N ILE A 86 -4.82 9.81 4.95
CA ILE A 86 -4.75 9.93 3.48
C ILE A 86 -3.97 11.17 3.06
N PHE A 87 -4.20 12.30 3.73
CA PHE A 87 -3.47 13.55 3.49
C PHE A 87 -1.97 13.37 3.74
N ARG A 88 -1.58 12.80 4.90
CA ARG A 88 -0.16 12.55 5.20
C ARG A 88 0.48 11.53 4.26
N LEU A 89 -0.25 10.51 3.84
CA LEU A 89 0.22 9.55 2.83
C LEU A 89 0.57 10.25 1.52
N ARG A 90 -0.30 11.14 1.04
CA ARG A 90 -0.03 11.95 -0.16
C ARG A 90 1.21 12.81 0.01
N SER A 91 1.33 13.50 1.14
CA SER A 91 2.52 14.34 1.42
C SER A 91 3.82 13.52 1.50
N ILE A 92 3.78 12.29 2.05
CA ILE A 92 4.95 11.40 2.08
C ILE A 92 5.32 10.94 0.67
N LEU A 93 4.33 10.59 -0.15
CA LEU A 93 4.55 10.19 -1.54
C LEU A 93 5.13 11.35 -2.36
N GLU A 94 4.59 12.56 -2.22
CA GLU A 94 5.10 13.78 -2.86
C GLU A 94 6.51 14.12 -2.39
N ALA A 95 6.80 14.01 -1.09
CA ALA A 95 8.14 14.22 -0.56
C ALA A 95 9.15 13.18 -1.06
N SER A 96 8.72 11.92 -1.26
CA SER A 96 9.57 10.86 -1.83
C SER A 96 9.85 11.05 -3.32
N HIS A 97 8.99 11.75 -4.06
CA HIS A 97 9.25 12.19 -5.42
C HIS A 97 10.28 13.33 -5.50
N ILE A 98 10.50 14.08 -4.42
CA ILE A 98 11.52 15.15 -4.37
C ILE A 98 12.90 14.60 -4.00
N THR A 99 12.99 13.47 -3.28
CA THR A 99 14.27 12.84 -2.92
C THR A 99 14.80 11.86 -3.98
N MET A 100 14.09 11.67 -5.09
CA MET A 100 14.56 10.94 -6.28
C MET A 100 14.80 11.91 -7.44
N ILE A 101 15.81 12.78 -7.29
CA ILE A 101 16.51 13.41 -8.41
C ILE A 101 17.95 12.88 -8.31
N PRO A 102 18.57 12.41 -9.41
CA PRO A 102 19.83 11.65 -9.39
C PRO A 102 21.01 12.39 -8.75
#